data_AF-A0A1H7SFH9-F1
#
_entry.id   AF-A0A1H7SFH9-F1
#
_cell.length_a   1.000
_cell.length_b   1.000
_cell.length_c   1.000
_cell.angle_alpha   90.00
_cell.angle_beta   90.00
_cell.angle_gamma   90.00
#
_symmetry.space_group_name_H-M   'P 1'
#
loop_
_entity.id
_entity.type
_entity.pdbx_description
1 polymer ?
#
loop_
_entity_poly.entity_id
_entity_poly.type
_entity_poly.pdbx_seq_one_letter_code
_entity_poly.pdbx_strand_id
1 'polypeptide(L)'
;MKTLNTQLLVERLTKRMDLHRIFLFSYPFLGEEQLHLLLVVNPVKGLSPKTMAPIVSLCMSDTTEIPFDMILAGEWQNQLKQGSLYYTYASLPQHELFNASKKKSPLLSHKTITGLLELAQLNYEKCKKGSDEFREAVNNFIAKGDYGQATFMLHQFLELRLKGFQATVGINGGKSHNIEHLMKSVKGMAPQLLSIFPYDSPSVELLRLLDQSYVKGKKVETVEITEEEFNVLLEKCELACAAMDGMVAMMVQLITNYREQLPDSVAEDRKDVQAAKTTANTASLQEACEDFSSFPWPERYKQDVNILLDGLYQQHRPEQIIMLNYHTEGFSGSNLFQEEEEEKKQGNKVELYLVLLMKNIGPYRFKAKQQGVASATIIYLNVDYVRQKLGEGDRFVHTLWTKGCLLRKKSTFSPSFTVADVDWKAEYESVKSILGNAIITMENLRDLIEKGGKIACDIGLLLLSDLLQIGVYTYLKCRVGFIPSKLSLLEVFGWTGVTGRQIFDRLTTDVEENMHLLHLSLHPKQIWWQDQLMNEDMISWYFLDKVREYFTLFNDLCHDTLKELKNKAEKEQIDATVI
;
A
#
# COMPACT_ATOMS: atom_id res chain seq x y z
N MET A 1 -7.81 32.99 36.76
CA MET A 1 -7.64 31.71 36.05
C MET A 1 -7.41 30.63 37.09
N LYS A 2 -8.25 29.60 37.16
CA LYS A 2 -7.99 28.44 38.04
C LYS A 2 -6.73 27.74 37.51
N THR A 3 -5.67 27.70 38.30
CA THR A 3 -4.42 27.03 37.94
C THR A 3 -4.70 25.54 37.73
N LEU A 4 -4.32 24.98 36.58
CA LEU A 4 -4.51 23.55 36.29
C LEU A 4 -3.66 22.72 37.27
N ASN A 5 -4.33 22.02 38.20
CA ASN A 5 -3.64 21.09 39.10
C ASN A 5 -3.50 19.72 38.42
N THR A 6 -2.40 19.55 37.68
CA THR A 6 -2.10 18.33 36.91
C THR A 6 -1.99 17.09 37.80
N GLN A 7 -1.45 17.22 39.02
CA GLN A 7 -1.34 16.10 39.96
C GLN A 7 -2.71 15.60 40.43
N LEU A 8 -3.61 16.53 40.80
CA LEU A 8 -4.98 16.19 41.19
C LEU A 8 -5.76 15.54 40.04
N LEU A 9 -5.55 16.01 38.81
CA LEU A 9 -6.15 15.43 37.62
C LEU A 9 -5.69 13.98 37.40
N VAL A 10 -4.37 13.73 37.45
CA VAL A 10 -3.78 12.39 37.33
C VAL A 10 -4.33 11.46 38.42
N GLU A 11 -4.40 11.92 39.67
CA GLU A 11 -4.92 11.12 40.78
C GLU A 11 -6.39 10.72 40.57
N ARG A 12 -7.23 11.66 40.12
CA ARG A 12 -8.64 11.39 39.83
C ARG A 12 -8.83 10.42 38.67
N LEU A 13 -8.04 10.58 37.60
CA LEU A 13 -8.09 9.72 36.41
C LEU A 13 -7.66 8.29 36.74
N THR A 14 -6.51 8.12 37.39
CA THR A 14 -5.95 6.82 37.75
C THR A 14 -6.75 6.06 38.82
N LYS A 15 -7.51 6.76 39.69
CA LYS A 15 -8.46 6.13 40.62
C LYS A 15 -9.70 5.53 39.95
N ARG A 16 -10.10 6.06 38.78
CA ARG A 16 -11.37 5.70 38.12
C ARG A 16 -11.18 4.91 36.84
N MET A 17 -9.97 4.87 36.29
CA MET A 17 -9.66 4.27 34.99
C MET A 17 -8.32 3.54 35.02
N ASP A 18 -8.25 2.39 34.34
CA ASP A 18 -7.00 1.65 34.15
C ASP A 18 -6.20 2.25 32.99
N LEU A 19 -5.32 3.18 33.32
CA LEU A 19 -4.52 3.94 32.38
C LEU A 19 -3.10 3.37 32.29
N HIS A 20 -2.61 3.21 31.07
CA HIS A 20 -1.22 2.88 30.80
C HIS A 20 -0.33 4.12 30.92
N ARG A 21 -0.74 5.23 30.27
CA ARG A 21 -0.03 6.53 30.28
C ARG A 21 -0.99 7.72 30.13
N ILE A 22 -0.56 8.88 30.61
CA ILE A 22 -1.24 10.17 30.45
C ILE A 22 -0.22 11.17 29.92
N PHE A 23 -0.56 11.85 28.82
CA PHE A 23 0.25 12.93 28.28
C PHE A 23 -0.56 14.23 28.22
N LEU A 24 0.06 15.35 28.58
CA LEU A 24 -0.47 16.70 28.45
C LEU A 24 0.51 17.53 27.63
N PHE A 25 0.01 18.09 26.53
CA PHE A 25 0.81 18.88 25.61
C PHE A 25 0.00 20.07 25.11
N SER A 26 0.67 21.02 24.48
CA SER A 26 0.05 22.16 23.81
C SER A 26 0.41 22.21 22.34
N TYR A 27 -0.42 22.88 21.55
CA TYR A 27 -0.11 23.23 20.16
C TYR A 27 -0.65 24.61 19.82
N PRO A 28 0.00 25.34 18.91
CA PRO A 28 -0.53 26.59 18.40
C PRO A 28 -1.70 26.31 17.45
N PHE A 29 -2.78 27.06 17.59
CA PHE A 29 -3.89 27.07 16.66
C PHE A 29 -4.25 28.53 16.37
N LEU A 30 -4.00 28.97 15.14
CA LEU A 30 -4.23 30.37 14.71
C LEU A 30 -3.64 31.43 15.65
N GLY A 31 -2.46 31.15 16.21
CA GLY A 31 -1.73 32.08 17.11
C GLY A 31 -2.04 31.92 18.60
N GLU A 32 -3.02 31.09 18.97
CA GLU A 32 -3.34 30.79 20.37
C GLU A 32 -2.80 29.42 20.79
N GLU A 33 -2.29 29.32 22.02
CA GLU A 33 -1.84 28.06 22.58
C GLU A 33 -3.04 27.25 23.08
N GLN A 34 -3.21 26.05 22.55
CA GLN A 34 -4.29 25.13 22.89
C GLN A 34 -3.75 23.94 23.66
N LEU A 35 -4.35 23.64 24.81
CA LEU A 35 -4.01 22.46 25.62
C LEU A 35 -4.78 21.22 25.15
N HIS A 36 -4.12 20.07 25.21
CA HIS A 36 -4.72 18.79 24.83
C HIS A 36 -4.17 17.63 25.65
N LEU A 37 -5.05 16.71 26.01
CA LEU A 37 -4.74 15.53 26.81
C LEU A 37 -4.83 14.24 25.97
N LEU A 38 -3.79 13.41 26.00
CA LEU A 38 -3.81 12.07 25.41
C LEU A 38 -3.82 11.01 26.52
N LEU A 39 -4.86 10.18 26.52
CA LEU A 39 -5.05 9.10 27.47
C LEU A 39 -4.82 7.74 26.79
N VAL A 40 -3.75 7.05 27.22
CA VAL A 40 -3.47 5.68 26.77
C VAL A 40 -4.07 4.71 27.77
N VAL A 41 -5.09 3.97 27.35
CA VAL A 41 -5.90 3.12 28.22
C VAL A 41 -5.52 1.64 28.03
N ASN A 42 -5.52 0.87 29.11
CA ASN A 42 -5.37 -0.57 29.04
C ASN A 42 -6.67 -1.21 28.52
N PRO A 43 -6.59 -2.31 27.74
CA PRO A 43 -7.78 -2.94 27.17
C PRO A 43 -8.65 -3.56 28.27
N VAL A 44 -9.90 -3.09 28.37
CA VAL A 44 -10.95 -3.71 29.20
C VAL A 44 -11.85 -4.54 28.28
N LYS A 45 -12.10 -5.81 28.63
CA LYS A 45 -12.89 -6.73 27.80
C LYS A 45 -14.27 -6.14 27.48
N GLY A 46 -14.57 -5.98 26.17
CA GLY A 46 -15.88 -5.60 25.67
C GLY A 46 -16.23 -4.10 25.73
N LEU A 47 -15.30 -3.23 26.15
CA LEU A 47 -15.53 -1.79 26.25
C LEU A 47 -14.62 -1.02 25.28
N SER A 48 -15.20 -0.12 24.50
CA SER A 48 -14.43 0.79 23.64
C SER A 48 -13.94 2.00 24.46
N PRO A 49 -12.75 2.56 24.18
CA PRO A 49 -12.23 3.72 24.90
C PRO A 49 -13.20 4.90 24.97
N LYS A 50 -13.95 5.14 23.88
CA LYS A 50 -14.91 6.24 23.77
C LYS A 50 -16.06 6.17 24.78
N THR A 51 -16.44 4.97 25.24
CA THR A 51 -17.48 4.82 26.27
C THR A 51 -17.07 5.37 27.63
N MET A 52 -15.76 5.55 27.87
CA MET A 52 -15.21 6.07 29.12
C MET A 52 -15.02 7.60 29.13
N ALA A 53 -15.25 8.29 28.01
CA ALA A 53 -15.12 9.75 27.90
C ALA A 53 -15.90 10.56 28.96
N PRO A 54 -17.13 10.16 29.39
CA PRO A 54 -17.84 10.86 30.46
C PRO A 54 -17.10 10.84 31.81
N ILE A 55 -16.32 9.78 32.07
CA ILE A 55 -15.52 9.66 33.31
C ILE A 55 -14.42 10.72 33.32
N VAL A 56 -13.76 10.93 32.18
CA VAL A 56 -12.72 11.95 32.01
C VAL A 56 -13.31 13.34 32.23
N SER A 57 -14.48 13.61 31.63
CA SER A 57 -15.20 14.88 31.77
C SER A 57 -15.59 15.14 33.24
N LEU A 58 -16.06 14.11 33.96
CA LEU A 58 -16.37 14.19 35.38
C LEU A 58 -15.12 14.50 36.24
N CYS A 59 -13.95 13.95 35.88
CA CYS A 59 -12.69 14.24 36.56
C CYS A 59 -12.25 15.70 36.43
N MET A 60 -12.73 16.41 35.41
CA MET A 60 -12.43 17.81 35.10
C MET A 60 -13.54 18.79 35.50
N SER A 61 -14.63 18.34 36.14
CA SER A 61 -15.85 19.12 36.40
C SER A 61 -15.67 20.42 37.20
N ASP A 62 -14.62 20.54 38.02
CA ASP A 62 -14.29 21.72 38.83
C ASP A 62 -13.11 22.54 38.27
N THR A 63 -12.54 22.10 37.14
CA THR A 63 -11.39 22.69 36.43
C THR A 63 -11.77 23.16 35.03
N THR A 64 -10.86 23.84 34.33
CA THR A 64 -11.04 24.13 32.90
C THR A 64 -11.07 22.82 32.13
N GLU A 65 -12.08 22.61 31.31
CA GLU A 65 -12.20 21.42 30.47
C GLU A 65 -11.08 21.43 29.42
N ILE A 66 -10.31 20.34 29.37
CA ILE A 66 -9.22 20.16 28.41
C ILE A 66 -9.72 19.16 27.38
N PRO A 67 -9.71 19.49 26.08
CA PRO A 67 -10.02 18.51 25.06
C PRO A 67 -9.09 17.30 25.17
N PHE A 68 -9.61 16.11 24.90
CA PHE A 68 -8.84 14.88 25.10
C PHE A 68 -9.12 13.82 24.04
N ASP A 69 -8.10 13.00 23.80
CA ASP A 69 -8.19 11.79 23.00
C ASP A 69 -7.92 10.54 23.86
N MET A 70 -8.54 9.42 23.46
CA MET A 70 -8.43 8.15 24.17
C MET A 70 -8.11 7.01 23.20
N ILE A 71 -6.99 6.34 23.46
CA ILE A 71 -6.48 5.26 22.60
C ILE A 71 -6.06 4.05 23.42
N LEU A 72 -6.23 2.83 22.88
CA LEU A 72 -5.75 1.62 23.53
C LEU A 72 -4.22 1.53 23.46
N ALA A 73 -3.58 0.98 24.49
CA ALA A 73 -2.12 0.86 24.55
C ALA A 73 -1.49 0.15 23.32
N GLY A 74 -2.14 -0.90 22.80
CA GLY A 74 -1.68 -1.59 21.60
C GLY A 74 -1.82 -0.75 20.33
N GLU A 75 -2.92 -0.01 20.18
CA GLU A 75 -3.15 0.88 19.05
C GLU A 75 -2.21 2.08 19.08
N TRP A 76 -1.98 2.66 20.25
CA TRP A 76 -1.01 3.74 20.46
C TRP A 76 0.41 3.32 20.05
N GLN A 77 0.85 2.12 20.46
CA GLN A 77 2.14 1.58 20.00
C GLN A 77 2.18 1.39 18.48
N ASN A 78 1.08 0.96 17.87
CA ASN A 78 1.01 0.82 16.42
C ASN A 78 1.09 2.19 15.71
N GLN A 79 0.42 3.21 16.26
CA GLN A 79 0.47 4.57 15.73
C GLN A 79 1.88 5.18 15.78
N LEU A 80 2.60 4.94 16.88
CA LEU A 80 4.01 5.31 16.98
C LEU A 80 4.86 4.59 15.93
N LYS A 81 4.62 3.29 15.69
CA LYS A 81 5.33 2.52 14.65
C LYS A 81 5.00 2.96 13.22
N GLN A 82 3.78 3.44 13.00
CA GLN A 82 3.30 3.91 11.69
C GLN A 82 3.73 5.35 11.37
N GLY A 83 4.31 6.06 12.34
CA GLY A 83 4.84 7.41 12.12
C GLY A 83 3.81 8.53 12.20
N SER A 84 2.75 8.35 12.99
CA SER A 84 1.84 9.47 13.28
C SER A 84 2.58 10.58 14.03
N LEU A 85 2.59 11.79 13.45
CA LEU A 85 3.22 12.96 14.08
C LEU A 85 2.49 13.35 15.34
N TYR A 86 1.15 13.26 15.36
CA TYR A 86 0.36 13.59 16.54
C TYR A 86 0.75 12.72 17.74
N TYR A 87 0.72 11.38 17.58
CA TYR A 87 1.05 10.49 18.70
C TYR A 87 2.53 10.57 19.07
N THR A 88 3.43 10.79 18.11
CA THR A 88 4.86 10.96 18.38
C THR A 88 5.12 12.23 19.19
N TYR A 89 4.54 13.36 18.79
CA TYR A 89 4.64 14.63 19.49
C TYR A 89 4.02 14.56 20.89
N ALA A 90 2.79 14.04 20.99
CA ALA A 90 2.10 13.89 22.26
C ALA A 90 2.89 13.00 23.24
N SER A 91 3.61 11.99 22.74
CA SER A 91 4.33 11.03 23.56
C SER A 91 5.79 11.43 23.88
N LEU A 92 6.19 12.66 23.59
CA LEU A 92 7.51 13.16 24.01
C LEU A 92 7.62 13.13 25.55
N PRO A 93 8.82 12.82 26.12
CA PRO A 93 8.96 12.66 27.57
C PRO A 93 8.55 13.89 28.39
N GLN A 94 8.75 15.09 27.85
CA GLN A 94 8.35 16.34 28.49
C GLN A 94 6.82 16.50 28.66
N HIS A 95 6.02 15.74 27.91
CA HIS A 95 4.56 15.75 27.98
C HIS A 95 4.00 14.65 28.90
N GLU A 96 4.82 13.72 29.39
CA GLU A 96 4.36 12.58 30.19
C GLU A 96 3.99 13.02 31.62
N LEU A 97 2.71 12.90 31.98
CA LEU A 97 2.21 13.15 33.34
C LEU A 97 2.13 11.89 34.20
N PHE A 98 1.92 10.73 33.58
CA PHE A 98 1.76 9.46 34.28
C PHE A 98 2.22 8.28 33.41
N ASN A 99 2.85 7.30 34.06
CA ASN A 99 3.31 6.06 33.44
C ASN A 99 3.21 4.89 34.41
N ALA A 100 2.40 3.89 34.06
CA ALA A 100 2.19 2.70 34.89
C ALA A 100 3.39 1.72 34.87
N SER A 101 4.28 1.82 33.88
CA SER A 101 5.45 0.93 33.74
C SER A 101 6.64 1.37 34.58
N LYS A 102 7.22 0.45 35.35
CA LYS A 102 8.44 0.69 36.15
C LYS A 102 9.74 0.73 35.33
N LYS A 103 9.71 0.41 34.03
CA LYS A 103 10.90 0.37 33.16
C LYS A 103 11.14 1.73 32.49
N LYS A 104 12.29 2.35 32.76
CA LYS A 104 12.76 3.63 32.18
C LYS A 104 13.38 3.46 30.78
N SER A 105 12.79 2.68 29.88
CA SER A 105 13.26 2.63 28.50
C SER A 105 12.78 3.88 27.75
N PRO A 106 13.64 4.60 27.00
CA PRO A 106 13.20 5.72 26.18
C PRO A 106 12.17 5.22 25.17
N LEU A 107 11.01 5.88 25.15
CA LEU A 107 9.88 5.49 24.29
C LEU A 107 10.21 5.66 22.79
N LEU A 108 11.00 6.69 22.47
CA LEU A 108 11.38 7.08 21.12
C LEU A 108 12.90 7.17 21.02
N SER A 109 13.50 6.37 20.14
CA SER A 109 14.96 6.38 19.86
C SER A 109 15.30 7.33 18.72
N HIS A 110 16.57 7.78 18.64
CA HIS A 110 17.05 8.67 17.56
C HIS A 110 16.74 8.09 16.17
N LYS A 111 17.09 6.82 15.94
CA LYS A 111 16.83 6.11 14.67
C LYS A 111 15.33 6.01 14.34
N THR A 112 14.50 5.75 15.36
CA THR A 112 13.05 5.67 15.18
C THR A 112 12.49 7.04 14.79
N ILE A 113 12.89 8.13 15.45
CA ILE A 113 12.35 9.46 15.15
C ILE A 113 12.73 9.93 13.75
N THR A 114 13.98 9.70 13.30
CA THR A 114 14.43 10.14 11.97
C THR A 114 13.57 9.57 10.86
N GLY A 115 13.35 8.24 10.84
CA GLY A 115 12.54 7.61 9.79
C GLY A 115 11.07 8.04 9.83
N LEU A 116 10.51 8.25 11.03
CA LEU A 116 9.11 8.69 11.17
C LEU A 116 8.92 10.14 10.70
N LEU A 117 9.88 11.04 11.00
CA LEU A 117 9.84 12.43 10.55
C LEU A 117 9.92 12.54 9.02
N GLU A 118 10.87 11.84 8.39
CA GLU A 118 11.05 11.88 6.93
C GLU A 118 9.80 11.38 6.19
N LEU A 119 9.22 10.26 6.65
CA LEU A 119 8.01 9.70 6.06
C LEU A 119 6.80 10.63 6.21
N ALA A 120 6.60 11.19 7.40
CA ALA A 120 5.46 12.05 7.68
C ALA A 120 5.55 13.39 6.94
N GLN A 121 6.75 13.98 6.86
CA GLN A 121 7.00 15.19 6.06
C GLN A 121 6.74 14.93 4.58
N LEU A 122 7.30 13.86 4.01
CA LEU A 122 7.13 13.53 2.59
C LEU A 122 5.65 13.34 2.22
N ASN A 123 4.91 12.61 3.05
CA ASN A 123 3.49 12.34 2.82
C ASN A 123 2.64 13.61 2.91
N TYR A 124 2.87 14.43 3.93
CA TYR A 124 2.15 15.69 4.10
C TYR A 124 2.46 16.67 2.96
N GLU A 125 3.74 16.82 2.60
CA GLU A 125 4.18 17.74 1.55
C GLU A 125 3.62 17.35 0.18
N LYS A 126 3.51 16.04 -0.11
CA LYS A 126 2.87 15.55 -1.34
C LYS A 126 1.40 15.94 -1.40
N CYS A 127 0.65 15.74 -0.31
CA CYS A 127 -0.77 16.12 -0.24
C CYS A 127 -0.95 17.64 -0.30
N LYS A 128 -0.08 18.38 0.38
CA LYS A 128 -0.03 19.85 0.36
C LYS A 128 0.18 20.37 -1.05
N LYS A 129 1.19 19.87 -1.78
CA LYS A 129 1.45 20.29 -3.16
C LYS A 129 0.24 20.07 -4.07
N GLY A 130 -0.35 18.87 -4.07
CA GLY A 130 -1.53 18.60 -4.89
C GLY A 130 -2.75 19.44 -4.48
N SER A 131 -2.87 19.74 -3.19
CA SER A 131 -3.91 20.64 -2.68
C SER A 131 -3.68 22.07 -3.19
N ASP A 132 -2.45 22.58 -3.15
CA ASP A 132 -2.08 23.91 -3.65
C ASP A 132 -2.36 24.08 -5.16
N GLU A 133 -2.23 23.02 -5.97
CA GLU A 133 -2.63 23.04 -7.39
C GLU A 133 -4.14 23.30 -7.56
N PHE A 134 -5.00 22.71 -6.72
CA PHE A 134 -6.43 23.04 -6.72
C PHE A 134 -6.69 24.46 -6.25
N ARG A 135 -5.92 24.98 -5.30
CA ARG A 135 -6.02 26.38 -4.86
C ARG A 135 -5.63 27.35 -5.96
N GLU A 136 -4.65 27.03 -6.78
CA GLU A 136 -4.33 27.81 -7.97
C GLU A 136 -5.47 27.80 -8.99
N ALA A 137 -6.09 26.63 -9.21
CA ALA A 137 -7.26 26.51 -10.07
C ALA A 137 -8.44 27.37 -9.59
N VAL A 138 -8.63 27.52 -8.27
CA VAL A 138 -9.62 28.44 -7.70
C VAL A 138 -9.43 29.88 -8.23
N ASN A 139 -8.19 30.40 -8.22
CA ASN A 139 -7.90 31.76 -8.73
C ASN A 139 -8.27 31.90 -10.21
N ASN A 140 -8.01 30.85 -11.01
CA ASN A 140 -8.31 30.85 -12.44
C ASN A 140 -9.81 30.91 -12.74
N PHE A 141 -10.66 30.31 -11.89
CA PHE A 141 -12.11 30.38 -12.05
C PHE A 141 -12.70 31.67 -11.48
N ILE A 142 -12.16 32.20 -10.38
CA ILE A 142 -12.51 33.55 -9.88
C ILE A 142 -12.25 34.60 -10.95
N ALA A 143 -11.08 34.55 -11.62
CA ALA A 143 -10.73 35.50 -12.69
C ALA A 143 -11.69 35.46 -13.89
N LYS A 144 -12.45 34.36 -14.05
CA LYS A 144 -13.47 34.18 -15.08
C LYS A 144 -14.89 34.49 -14.60
N GLY A 145 -15.06 34.84 -13.32
CA GLY A 145 -16.38 35.03 -12.68
C GLY A 145 -17.16 33.73 -12.47
N ASP A 146 -16.51 32.56 -12.55
CA ASP A 146 -17.16 31.25 -12.41
C ASP A 146 -17.03 30.73 -10.98
N TYR A 147 -17.85 31.28 -10.09
CA TYR A 147 -17.82 30.93 -8.66
C TYR A 147 -18.35 29.51 -8.38
N GLY A 148 -19.19 28.96 -9.25
CA GLY A 148 -19.67 27.58 -9.14
C GLY A 148 -18.52 26.58 -9.33
N GLN A 149 -17.73 26.75 -10.39
CA GLN A 149 -16.56 25.91 -10.65
C GLN A 149 -15.41 26.21 -9.67
N ALA A 150 -15.24 27.47 -9.25
CA ALA A 150 -14.30 27.82 -8.20
C ALA A 150 -14.62 27.11 -6.88
N THR A 151 -15.91 26.97 -6.53
CA THR A 151 -16.34 26.25 -5.32
C THR A 151 -16.00 24.76 -5.39
N PHE A 152 -16.17 24.11 -6.54
CA PHE A 152 -15.74 22.72 -6.73
C PHE A 152 -14.23 22.55 -6.55
N MET A 153 -13.42 23.45 -7.12
CA MET A 153 -11.97 23.42 -6.93
C MET A 153 -11.58 23.69 -5.47
N LEU A 154 -12.30 24.59 -4.79
CA LEU A 154 -12.12 24.88 -3.37
C LEU A 154 -12.42 23.65 -2.49
N HIS A 155 -13.42 22.84 -2.87
CA HIS A 155 -13.69 21.56 -2.21
C HIS A 155 -12.50 20.61 -2.35
N GLN A 156 -11.99 20.41 -3.58
CA GLN A 156 -10.84 19.51 -3.81
C GLN A 156 -9.59 19.97 -3.06
N PHE A 157 -9.34 21.27 -3.01
CA PHE A 157 -8.28 21.89 -2.21
C PHE A 157 -8.37 21.48 -0.74
N LEU A 158 -9.51 21.73 -0.09
CA LEU A 158 -9.68 21.46 1.34
C LEU A 158 -9.75 19.96 1.65
N GLU A 159 -10.40 19.16 0.79
CA GLU A 159 -10.49 17.71 0.92
C GLU A 159 -9.09 17.07 0.94
N LEU A 160 -8.24 17.42 -0.03
CA LEU A 160 -6.91 16.84 -0.15
C LEU A 160 -6.01 17.30 1.01
N ARG A 161 -6.18 18.53 1.50
CA ARG A 161 -5.47 19.02 2.69
C ARG A 161 -5.86 18.25 3.94
N LEU A 162 -7.17 18.07 4.17
CA LEU A 162 -7.70 17.30 5.30
C LEU A 162 -7.24 15.85 5.26
N LYS A 163 -7.21 15.22 4.08
CA LYS A 163 -6.70 13.84 3.92
C LYS A 163 -5.21 13.74 4.23
N GLY A 164 -4.41 14.73 3.81
CA GLY A 164 -3.02 14.85 4.21
C GLY A 164 -2.86 14.96 5.73
N PHE A 165 -3.64 15.85 6.35
CA PHE A 165 -3.62 16.04 7.80
C PHE A 165 -4.09 14.79 8.57
N GLN A 166 -5.14 14.11 8.13
CA GLN A 166 -5.61 12.83 8.68
C GLN A 166 -4.50 11.79 8.73
N ALA A 167 -3.78 11.62 7.61
CA ALA A 167 -2.65 10.69 7.54
C ALA A 167 -1.57 11.07 8.56
N THR A 168 -1.24 12.36 8.66
CA THR A 168 -0.27 12.88 9.63
C THR A 168 -0.65 12.61 11.08
N VAL A 169 -1.94 12.67 11.42
CA VAL A 169 -2.43 12.37 12.78
C VAL A 169 -2.73 10.88 13.01
N GLY A 170 -2.48 10.01 12.02
CA GLY A 170 -2.62 8.55 12.16
C GLY A 170 -4.01 8.00 11.85
N ILE A 171 -4.82 8.75 11.09
CA ILE A 171 -6.16 8.33 10.64
C ILE A 171 -6.07 7.85 9.20
N ASN A 172 -6.56 6.64 8.92
CA ASN A 172 -6.70 6.14 7.56
C ASN A 172 -7.80 6.93 6.84
N GLY A 173 -7.44 7.64 5.75
CA GLY A 173 -8.28 8.62 5.04
C GLY A 173 -9.57 8.10 4.38
N GLY A 174 -9.99 6.86 4.63
CA GLY A 174 -11.27 6.28 4.20
C GLY A 174 -11.58 6.47 2.71
N LYS A 175 -12.85 6.27 2.34
CA LYS A 175 -13.40 6.60 1.00
C LYS A 175 -14.32 7.83 1.04
N SER A 176 -14.40 8.51 2.19
CA SER A 176 -15.24 9.70 2.31
C SER A 176 -14.60 10.85 1.56
N HIS A 177 -15.44 11.58 0.82
CA HIS A 177 -15.09 12.84 0.18
C HIS A 177 -15.79 14.03 0.85
N ASN A 178 -16.68 13.76 1.81
CA ASN A 178 -17.43 14.80 2.51
C ASN A 178 -16.54 15.51 3.54
N ILE A 179 -16.33 16.81 3.35
CA ILE A 179 -15.45 17.66 4.14
C ILE A 179 -15.91 17.70 5.59
N GLU A 180 -17.20 17.86 5.85
CA GLU A 180 -17.74 17.88 7.23
C GLU A 180 -17.38 16.59 7.98
N HIS A 181 -17.51 15.43 7.33
CA HIS A 181 -17.13 14.14 7.88
C HIS A 181 -15.62 14.02 8.09
N LEU A 182 -14.80 14.49 7.15
CA LEU A 182 -13.35 14.50 7.28
C LEU A 182 -12.92 15.38 8.48
N MET A 183 -13.47 16.58 8.64
CA MET A 183 -13.22 17.45 9.79
C MET A 183 -13.66 16.81 11.11
N LYS A 184 -14.84 16.18 11.15
CA LYS A 184 -15.32 15.46 12.35
C LYS A 184 -14.40 14.31 12.75
N SER A 185 -13.78 13.64 11.80
CA SER A 185 -12.92 12.49 12.07
C SER A 185 -11.64 12.88 12.84
N VAL A 186 -11.12 14.09 12.63
CA VAL A 186 -9.92 14.61 13.30
C VAL A 186 -10.25 15.37 14.60
N LYS A 187 -11.53 15.45 14.99
CA LYS A 187 -11.99 16.16 16.22
C LYS A 187 -11.25 15.68 17.48
N GLY A 188 -10.88 14.41 17.54
CA GLY A 188 -10.14 13.85 18.67
C GLY A 188 -8.78 14.48 18.88
N MET A 189 -8.12 14.96 17.80
CA MET A 189 -6.74 15.45 17.80
C MET A 189 -6.64 16.97 17.57
N ALA A 190 -7.62 17.54 16.87
CA ALA A 190 -7.68 18.96 16.51
C ALA A 190 -9.13 19.49 16.62
N PRO A 191 -9.73 19.51 17.83
CA PRO A 191 -11.12 19.91 18.02
C PRO A 191 -11.42 21.35 17.59
N GLN A 192 -10.44 22.26 17.69
CA GLN A 192 -10.57 23.66 17.29
C GLN A 192 -10.80 23.82 15.79
N LEU A 193 -10.45 22.82 14.96
CA LEU A 193 -10.72 22.87 13.53
C LEU A 193 -12.23 23.00 13.25
N LEU A 194 -13.08 22.41 14.10
CA LEU A 194 -14.55 22.54 13.99
C LEU A 194 -15.05 23.95 14.33
N SER A 195 -14.28 24.76 15.05
CA SER A 195 -14.66 26.15 15.37
C SER A 195 -14.54 27.10 14.17
N ILE A 196 -13.86 26.67 13.10
CA ILE A 196 -13.74 27.46 11.86
C ILE A 196 -15.09 27.57 11.15
N PHE A 197 -15.87 26.47 11.15
CA PHE A 197 -17.24 26.38 10.65
C PHE A 197 -18.22 26.09 11.79
N PRO A 198 -18.52 27.07 12.65
CA PRO A 198 -19.35 26.85 13.82
C PRO A 198 -20.81 26.56 13.44
N TYR A 199 -21.43 25.58 14.12
CA TYR A 199 -22.76 25.02 13.81
C TYR A 199 -23.94 26.01 13.89
N ASP A 200 -23.75 27.09 14.63
CA ASP A 200 -24.71 28.16 14.91
C ASP A 200 -24.51 29.39 14.01
N SER A 201 -23.69 29.26 12.96
CA SER A 201 -23.38 30.32 12.01
C SER A 201 -23.82 29.97 10.58
N PRO A 202 -24.12 30.97 9.73
CA PRO A 202 -24.38 30.78 8.28
C PRO A 202 -23.26 29.99 7.56
N SER A 203 -22.05 29.96 8.12
CA SER A 203 -20.92 29.19 7.60
C SER A 203 -21.17 27.69 7.45
N VAL A 204 -22.14 27.11 8.16
CA VAL A 204 -22.47 25.67 8.03
C VAL A 204 -23.23 25.38 6.76
N GLU A 205 -24.15 26.27 6.37
CA GLU A 205 -24.84 26.11 5.08
C GLU A 205 -23.86 26.29 3.93
N LEU A 206 -22.87 27.18 4.09
CA LEU A 206 -21.76 27.30 3.15
C LEU A 206 -20.89 26.03 3.10
N LEU A 207 -20.56 25.42 4.25
CA LEU A 207 -19.83 24.14 4.26
C LEU A 207 -20.61 23.02 3.56
N ARG A 208 -21.93 22.98 3.72
CA ARG A 208 -22.80 22.05 3.00
C ARG A 208 -22.85 22.36 1.51
N LEU A 209 -22.87 23.63 1.13
CA LEU A 209 -22.80 24.06 -0.27
C LEU A 209 -21.48 23.64 -0.92
N LEU A 210 -20.37 23.74 -0.17
CA LEU A 210 -19.06 23.23 -0.57
C LEU A 210 -19.12 21.72 -0.84
N ASP A 211 -19.67 20.92 0.09
CA ASP A 211 -19.86 19.47 -0.09
C ASP A 211 -20.80 19.13 -1.26
N GLN A 212 -21.85 19.92 -1.49
CA GLN A 212 -22.77 19.75 -2.62
C GLN A 212 -22.08 20.00 -3.97
N SER A 213 -21.12 20.94 -4.02
CA SER A 213 -20.37 21.23 -5.25
C SER A 213 -19.65 20.00 -5.80
N TYR A 214 -19.13 19.14 -4.92
CA TYR A 214 -18.50 17.87 -5.33
C TYR A 214 -19.50 16.89 -5.95
N VAL A 215 -20.69 16.76 -5.35
CA VAL A 215 -21.73 15.85 -5.85
C VAL A 215 -22.28 16.32 -7.19
N LYS A 216 -22.49 17.63 -7.34
CA LYS A 216 -22.96 18.24 -8.60
C LYS A 216 -21.90 18.20 -9.70
N GLY A 217 -20.63 18.46 -9.35
CA GLY A 217 -19.52 18.38 -10.30
C GLY A 217 -19.38 17.01 -10.97
N LYS A 218 -19.70 15.91 -10.26
CA LYS A 218 -19.75 14.56 -10.85
C LYS A 218 -20.81 14.39 -11.95
N LYS A 219 -21.86 15.21 -11.93
CA LYS A 219 -22.92 15.25 -12.94
C LYS A 219 -22.71 16.36 -13.96
N VAL A 220 -21.55 17.03 -13.95
CA VAL A 220 -21.26 18.21 -14.78
C VAL A 220 -22.24 19.36 -14.51
N GLU A 221 -22.74 19.44 -13.27
CA GLU A 221 -23.58 20.53 -12.77
C GLU A 221 -22.78 21.45 -11.85
N THR A 222 -23.14 22.73 -11.78
CA THR A 222 -22.52 23.70 -10.87
C THR A 222 -23.46 24.08 -9.72
N VAL A 223 -22.87 24.58 -8.63
CA VAL A 223 -23.63 25.20 -7.54
C VAL A 223 -23.86 26.67 -7.86
N GLU A 224 -25.03 27.17 -7.49
CA GLU A 224 -25.30 28.61 -7.45
C GLU A 224 -24.74 29.16 -6.13
N ILE A 225 -23.84 30.12 -6.24
CA ILE A 225 -23.20 30.79 -5.11
C ILE A 225 -22.86 32.22 -5.51
N THR A 226 -23.07 33.17 -4.60
CA THR A 226 -22.68 34.57 -4.80
C THR A 226 -21.18 34.76 -4.57
N GLU A 227 -20.62 35.86 -5.09
CA GLU A 227 -19.22 36.21 -4.85
C GLU A 227 -18.93 36.40 -3.34
N GLU A 228 -19.86 37.03 -2.62
CA GLU A 228 -19.74 37.28 -1.18
C GLU A 228 -19.71 35.96 -0.38
N GLU A 229 -20.61 35.03 -0.69
CA GLU A 229 -20.65 33.70 -0.08
C GLU A 229 -19.39 32.89 -0.39
N PHE A 230 -18.93 32.96 -1.64
CA PHE A 230 -17.70 32.30 -2.07
C PHE A 230 -16.48 32.85 -1.33
N ASN A 231 -16.38 34.18 -1.17
CA ASN A 231 -15.27 34.82 -0.46
C ASN A 231 -15.21 34.39 1.02
N VAL A 232 -16.37 34.28 1.68
CA VAL A 232 -16.44 33.74 3.05
C VAL A 232 -15.98 32.29 3.09
N LEU A 233 -16.41 31.45 2.13
CA LEU A 233 -15.93 30.06 2.03
C LEU A 233 -14.42 29.97 1.84
N LEU A 234 -13.89 30.77 0.92
CA LEU A 234 -12.46 30.81 0.63
C LEU A 234 -11.65 31.16 1.87
N GLU A 235 -12.03 32.23 2.58
CA GLU A 235 -11.37 32.66 3.82
C GLU A 235 -11.35 31.52 4.86
N LYS A 236 -12.50 30.87 5.08
CA LYS A 236 -12.62 29.77 6.05
C LYS A 236 -11.78 28.55 5.67
N CYS A 237 -11.78 28.17 4.39
CA CYS A 237 -10.95 27.08 3.89
C CYS A 237 -9.45 27.39 4.04
N GLU A 238 -9.03 28.63 3.75
CA GLU A 238 -7.65 29.07 3.94
C GLU A 238 -7.24 29.08 5.40
N LEU A 239 -8.11 29.55 6.30
CA LEU A 239 -7.89 29.48 7.76
C LEU A 239 -7.73 28.04 8.24
N ALA A 240 -8.55 27.10 7.75
CA ALA A 240 -8.42 25.68 8.09
C ALA A 240 -7.09 25.09 7.61
N CYS A 241 -6.69 25.42 6.38
CA CYS A 241 -5.41 24.98 5.82
C CYS A 241 -4.22 25.57 6.57
N ALA A 242 -4.24 26.87 6.90
CA ALA A 242 -3.20 27.52 7.68
C ALA A 242 -3.07 26.92 9.09
N ALA A 243 -4.20 26.60 9.74
CA ALA A 243 -4.20 25.93 11.03
C ALA A 243 -3.57 24.53 10.95
N MET A 244 -3.96 23.71 9.96
CA MET A 244 -3.40 22.36 9.76
C MET A 244 -1.90 22.42 9.45
N ASP A 245 -1.48 23.27 8.50
CA ASP A 245 -0.08 23.45 8.13
C ASP A 245 0.77 23.91 9.33
N GLY A 246 0.26 24.86 10.12
CA GLY A 246 0.93 25.36 11.32
C GLY A 246 1.10 24.29 12.39
N MET A 247 0.06 23.47 12.62
CA MET A 247 0.14 22.34 13.55
C MET A 247 1.18 21.32 13.10
N VAL A 248 1.18 20.93 11.83
CA VAL A 248 2.15 19.94 11.29
C VAL A 248 3.58 20.48 11.36
N ALA A 249 3.81 21.72 10.92
CA ALA A 249 5.12 22.35 10.96
C ALA A 249 5.67 22.43 12.39
N MET A 250 4.81 22.79 13.36
CA MET A 250 5.18 22.82 14.77
C MET A 250 5.55 21.42 15.29
N MET A 251 4.72 20.40 15.04
CA MET A 251 4.99 19.03 15.50
C MET A 251 6.32 18.53 14.94
N VAL A 252 6.54 18.74 13.64
CA VAL A 252 7.81 18.43 12.97
C VAL A 252 8.98 19.13 13.67
N GLN A 253 8.87 20.43 13.93
CA GLN A 253 9.95 21.19 14.55
C GLN A 253 10.27 20.67 15.96
N LEU A 254 9.26 20.46 16.79
CA LEU A 254 9.47 20.04 18.18
C LEU A 254 9.98 18.60 18.29
N ILE A 255 9.49 17.69 17.44
CA ILE A 255 10.04 16.34 17.35
C ILE A 255 11.50 16.38 16.85
N THR A 256 11.82 17.26 15.90
CA THR A 256 13.20 17.45 15.41
C THR A 256 14.12 17.98 16.51
N ASN A 257 13.69 18.99 17.27
CA ASN A 257 14.44 19.52 18.41
C ASN A 257 14.71 18.43 19.46
N TYR A 258 13.71 17.58 19.75
CA TYR A 258 13.88 16.47 20.67
C TYR A 258 14.86 15.41 20.13
N ARG A 259 14.82 15.12 18.81
CA ARG A 259 15.79 14.22 18.17
C ARG A 259 17.22 14.73 18.37
N GLU A 260 17.47 16.01 18.17
CA GLU A 260 18.81 16.62 18.31
C GLU A 260 19.35 16.57 19.75
N GLN A 261 18.46 16.42 20.74
CA GLN A 261 18.84 16.25 22.15
C GLN A 261 19.15 14.80 22.52
N LEU A 262 18.81 13.83 21.66
CA LEU A 262 19.13 12.42 21.90
C LEU A 262 20.60 12.14 21.54
N PRO A 263 21.30 11.30 22.33
CA PRO A 263 22.67 10.91 22.00
C PRO A 263 22.68 10.16 20.65
N ASP A 264 23.58 10.58 19.76
CA ASP A 264 23.85 9.91 18.49
C ASP A 264 24.33 8.48 18.77
N SER A 265 23.53 7.48 18.38
CA SER A 265 23.85 6.06 18.60
C SER A 265 25.13 5.61 17.86
N VAL A 266 25.69 6.45 16.97
CA VAL A 266 26.98 6.20 16.30
C VAL A 266 28.17 6.35 17.27
N ALA A 267 28.02 7.10 18.36
CA ALA A 267 29.09 7.31 19.35
C ALA A 267 29.15 6.20 20.43
N GLU A 268 28.04 5.53 20.73
CA GLU A 268 27.98 4.46 21.74
C GLU A 268 28.43 3.10 21.17
N ASP A 269 28.18 2.84 19.87
CA ASP A 269 28.68 1.63 19.18
C ASP A 269 30.22 1.54 19.15
N ARG A 270 30.94 2.66 19.33
CA ARG A 270 32.42 2.64 19.43
C ARG A 270 32.95 2.21 20.79
N LYS A 271 32.15 2.27 21.87
CA LYS A 271 32.60 1.90 23.23
C LYS A 271 32.18 0.49 23.63
N ASP A 272 31.03 0.01 23.17
CA ASP A 272 30.51 -1.31 23.56
C ASP A 272 31.16 -2.48 22.80
N VAL A 273 31.78 -2.22 21.65
CA VAL A 273 32.54 -3.24 20.87
C VAL A 273 33.82 -3.69 21.59
N GLN A 274 34.34 -2.94 22.56
CA GLN A 274 35.55 -3.32 23.30
C GLN A 274 35.33 -4.07 24.63
N ALA A 275 34.11 -4.05 25.19
CA ALA A 275 33.86 -4.62 26.53
C ALA A 275 33.22 -6.03 26.53
N ALA A 276 32.64 -6.50 25.42
CA ALA A 276 31.85 -7.75 25.41
C ALA A 276 32.61 -9.00 24.88
N LYS A 277 33.94 -9.03 24.94
CA LYS A 277 34.74 -10.25 24.72
C LYS A 277 35.10 -10.94 26.05
N THR A 278 34.15 -11.19 26.94
CA THR A 278 34.30 -12.28 27.93
C THR A 278 32.95 -12.67 28.54
N THR A 279 32.74 -13.99 28.66
CA THR A 279 31.70 -14.71 29.44
C THR A 279 30.27 -14.87 28.85
N ALA A 280 30.17 -15.93 28.04
CA ALA A 280 29.13 -16.98 27.93
C ALA A 280 27.66 -16.77 28.41
N ASN A 281 26.78 -17.18 27.47
CA ASN A 281 25.47 -17.85 27.62
C ASN A 281 24.22 -17.05 28.01
N THR A 282 23.46 -16.64 26.99
CA THR A 282 22.02 -17.01 26.90
C THR A 282 21.59 -17.04 25.44
N ALA A 283 21.01 -18.16 25.00
CA ALA A 283 20.62 -18.38 23.61
C ALA A 283 19.44 -17.49 23.19
N SER A 284 19.66 -16.66 22.16
CA SER A 284 18.60 -16.08 21.33
C SER A 284 18.86 -16.48 19.88
N LEU A 285 17.89 -17.17 19.29
CA LEU A 285 17.84 -17.63 17.90
C LEU A 285 18.27 -16.48 16.95
N GLN A 286 19.49 -16.55 16.42
CA GLN A 286 19.91 -15.68 15.32
C GLN A 286 19.25 -16.18 14.03
N GLU A 287 18.41 -15.31 13.45
CA GLU A 287 17.83 -15.46 12.11
C GLU A 287 18.85 -15.00 11.07
N ALA A 288 19.05 -15.79 10.02
CA ALA A 288 19.83 -15.36 8.86
C ALA A 288 18.92 -14.49 7.99
N CYS A 289 19.02 -13.17 8.17
CA CYS A 289 18.52 -12.20 7.19
C CYS A 289 19.66 -11.96 6.20
N GLU A 290 19.45 -12.23 4.92
CA GLU A 290 20.39 -11.72 3.91
C GLU A 290 20.28 -10.20 3.88
N ASP A 291 21.44 -9.55 3.76
CA ASP A 291 21.54 -8.10 3.68
C ASP A 291 21.18 -7.64 2.25
N PHE A 292 20.11 -6.86 2.14
CA PHE A 292 19.65 -6.26 0.88
C PHE A 292 20.55 -5.12 0.39
N SER A 293 21.69 -4.86 1.05
CA SER A 293 22.67 -3.86 0.64
C SER A 293 23.22 -4.08 -0.77
N SER A 294 23.24 -5.33 -1.26
CA SER A 294 23.74 -5.72 -2.57
C SER A 294 22.80 -5.42 -3.74
N PHE A 295 21.52 -5.12 -3.48
CA PHE A 295 20.52 -4.87 -4.53
C PHE A 295 20.57 -3.40 -5.03
N PRO A 296 20.56 -3.15 -6.36
CA PRO A 296 20.82 -1.84 -6.96
C PRO A 296 19.60 -0.89 -6.93
N TRP A 297 18.71 -1.02 -5.95
CA TRP A 297 17.57 -0.12 -5.76
C TRP A 297 17.87 1.02 -4.76
N PRO A 298 17.25 2.20 -4.92
CA PRO A 298 17.36 3.31 -3.97
C PRO A 298 17.04 2.90 -2.53
N GLU A 299 17.77 3.47 -1.55
CA GLU A 299 17.65 3.13 -0.13
C GLU A 299 16.21 3.29 0.41
N ARG A 300 15.47 4.28 -0.10
CA ARG A 300 14.03 4.47 0.18
C ARG A 300 13.15 3.27 -0.17
N TYR A 301 13.50 2.48 -1.18
CA TYR A 301 12.74 1.28 -1.56
C TYR A 301 13.08 0.09 -0.67
N LYS A 302 14.33 0.01 -0.18
CA LYS A 302 14.75 -1.04 0.78
C LYS A 302 13.95 -1.00 2.06
N GLN A 303 13.62 0.20 2.56
CA GLN A 303 12.83 0.37 3.77
C GLN A 303 11.43 -0.24 3.61
N ASP A 304 10.70 0.14 2.56
CA ASP A 304 9.35 -0.37 2.29
C ASP A 304 9.35 -1.89 2.03
N VAL A 305 10.34 -2.40 1.29
CA VAL A 305 10.51 -3.85 1.06
C VAL A 305 10.77 -4.57 2.38
N ASN A 306 11.66 -4.06 3.24
CA ASN A 306 11.94 -4.68 4.54
C ASN A 306 10.70 -4.69 5.44
N ILE A 307 9.94 -3.60 5.52
CA ILE A 307 8.69 -3.53 6.28
C ILE A 307 7.68 -4.54 5.73
N LEU A 308 7.57 -4.67 4.40
CA LEU A 308 6.69 -5.64 3.76
C LEU A 308 7.08 -7.08 4.17
N LEU A 309 8.36 -7.42 4.07
CA LEU A 309 8.89 -8.75 4.42
C LEU A 309 8.76 -9.04 5.92
N ASP A 310 9.03 -8.06 6.79
CA ASP A 310 8.79 -8.14 8.23
C ASP A 310 7.33 -8.43 8.54
N GLY A 311 6.42 -7.69 7.90
CA GLY A 311 5.00 -7.90 8.06
C GLY A 311 4.56 -9.29 7.60
N LEU A 312 5.10 -9.80 6.49
CA LEU A 312 4.82 -11.17 6.03
C LEU A 312 5.36 -12.21 7.00
N TYR A 313 6.58 -12.03 7.51
CA TYR A 313 7.19 -12.95 8.44
C TYR A 313 6.45 -12.98 9.79
N GLN A 314 6.11 -11.81 10.35
CA GLN A 314 5.36 -11.71 11.61
C GLN A 314 3.95 -12.32 11.49
N GLN A 315 3.27 -12.09 10.37
CA GLN A 315 1.91 -12.55 10.15
C GLN A 315 1.83 -14.06 9.90
N HIS A 316 2.71 -14.60 9.06
CA HIS A 316 2.58 -15.97 8.55
C HIS A 316 3.62 -16.94 9.13
N ARG A 317 4.73 -16.43 9.71
CA ARG A 317 5.87 -17.21 10.20
C ARG A 317 6.31 -18.31 9.20
N PRO A 318 6.62 -17.96 7.94
CA PRO A 318 7.05 -18.92 6.93
C PRO A 318 8.39 -19.56 7.30
N GLU A 319 8.62 -20.79 6.85
CA GLU A 319 9.91 -21.45 6.99
C GLU A 319 10.99 -20.73 6.17
N GLN A 320 10.61 -20.25 4.98
CA GLN A 320 11.49 -19.52 4.06
C GLN A 320 10.68 -18.53 3.21
N ILE A 321 11.29 -17.39 2.88
CA ILE A 321 10.80 -16.43 1.88
C ILE A 321 11.81 -16.39 0.75
N ILE A 322 11.35 -16.69 -0.46
CA ILE A 322 12.16 -16.73 -1.67
C ILE A 322 11.61 -15.71 -2.66
N MET A 323 12.48 -14.91 -3.26
CA MET A 323 12.13 -13.99 -4.33
C MET A 323 12.45 -14.62 -5.68
N LEU A 324 11.45 -14.63 -6.55
CA LEU A 324 11.56 -15.11 -7.92
C LEU A 324 11.94 -14.00 -8.89
N ASN A 325 11.35 -12.82 -8.71
CA ASN A 325 11.61 -11.67 -9.55
C ASN A 325 11.23 -10.37 -8.84
N TYR A 326 11.73 -9.24 -9.35
CA TYR A 326 11.30 -7.92 -8.96
C TYR A 326 11.42 -6.91 -10.10
N HIS A 327 10.56 -5.89 -10.09
CA HIS A 327 10.62 -4.75 -11.01
C HIS A 327 10.77 -3.46 -10.23
N THR A 328 11.57 -2.51 -10.70
CA THR A 328 11.59 -1.16 -10.13
C THR A 328 11.46 -0.10 -11.21
N GLU A 329 10.92 1.08 -10.87
CA GLU A 329 10.92 2.23 -11.78
C GLU A 329 12.36 2.68 -12.06
N GLY A 330 12.84 2.43 -13.29
CA GLY A 330 14.15 2.89 -13.79
C GLY A 330 15.32 1.93 -13.55
N PHE A 331 15.13 0.80 -12.86
CA PHE A 331 16.10 -0.29 -12.78
C PHE A 331 15.36 -1.62 -12.84
N SER A 332 15.35 -2.29 -13.99
CA SER A 332 15.07 -3.72 -14.03
C SER A 332 16.28 -4.43 -13.44
N GLY A 333 16.20 -4.80 -12.18
CA GLY A 333 17.17 -5.71 -11.60
C GLY A 333 17.17 -7.04 -12.35
N SER A 334 18.36 -7.62 -12.48
CA SER A 334 18.64 -8.88 -13.19
C SER A 334 17.53 -9.94 -13.03
N ASN A 335 16.77 -10.15 -14.11
CA ASN A 335 15.82 -11.24 -14.27
C ASN A 335 16.60 -12.57 -14.44
N LEU A 336 16.12 -13.66 -13.83
CA LEU A 336 16.66 -15.01 -14.07
C LEU A 336 16.36 -15.56 -15.48
N PHE A 337 15.52 -14.86 -16.25
CA PHE A 337 14.96 -15.31 -17.53
C PHE A 337 14.86 -14.21 -18.61
N GLN A 338 15.71 -13.17 -18.67
CA GLN A 338 15.69 -12.26 -19.84
C GLN A 338 16.98 -11.45 -20.03
N GLU A 339 17.40 -11.28 -21.29
CA GLU A 339 18.40 -10.31 -21.79
C GLU A 339 17.70 -8.96 -22.12
N GLU A 340 18.45 -7.84 -22.04
CA GLU A 340 18.08 -6.38 -22.00
C GLU A 340 17.26 -5.84 -23.22
N GLU A 341 16.58 -4.66 -23.30
CA GLU A 341 16.68 -3.27 -22.76
C GLU A 341 15.30 -2.52 -22.76
N GLU A 342 15.18 -1.46 -21.91
CA GLU A 342 14.40 -0.17 -21.91
C GLU A 342 12.91 -0.07 -22.37
N GLU A 343 11.98 0.81 -21.91
CA GLU A 343 11.95 2.04 -21.10
C GLU A 343 10.53 2.32 -20.46
N LYS A 344 10.39 3.44 -19.72
CA LYS A 344 9.48 3.78 -18.59
C LYS A 344 7.96 3.98 -18.85
N LYS A 345 7.10 3.61 -17.87
CA LYS A 345 5.82 4.27 -17.50
C LYS A 345 5.51 4.15 -15.99
N GLN A 346 4.78 5.15 -15.46
CA GLN A 346 4.47 5.38 -14.03
C GLN A 346 3.44 4.39 -13.46
N GLY A 347 3.83 3.72 -12.38
CA GLY A 347 3.02 2.77 -11.62
C GLY A 347 3.92 1.86 -10.77
N ASN A 348 3.70 1.85 -9.44
CA ASN A 348 4.45 1.13 -8.39
C ASN A 348 5.99 1.10 -8.55
N LYS A 349 6.70 1.77 -7.62
CA LYS A 349 8.15 1.95 -7.75
C LYS A 349 8.96 0.67 -7.51
N VAL A 350 8.43 -0.31 -6.77
CA VAL A 350 8.98 -1.67 -6.65
C VAL A 350 7.87 -2.72 -6.61
N GLU A 351 7.96 -3.75 -7.43
CA GLU A 351 7.08 -4.91 -7.44
C GLU A 351 7.88 -6.19 -7.19
N LEU A 352 7.45 -7.02 -6.24
CA LEU A 352 8.12 -8.25 -5.85
C LEU A 352 7.26 -9.47 -6.20
N TYR A 353 7.88 -10.54 -6.66
CA TYR A 353 7.22 -11.83 -6.89
C TYR A 353 7.83 -12.85 -5.93
N LEU A 354 7.07 -13.20 -4.89
CA LEU A 354 7.56 -13.94 -3.74
C LEU A 354 6.91 -15.31 -3.61
N VAL A 355 7.68 -16.27 -3.11
CA VAL A 355 7.21 -17.57 -2.66
C VAL A 355 7.47 -17.72 -1.17
N LEU A 356 6.39 -17.95 -0.41
CA LEU A 356 6.43 -18.25 1.02
C LEU A 356 6.33 -19.77 1.21
N LEU A 357 7.38 -20.38 1.76
CA LEU A 357 7.36 -21.79 2.12
C LEU A 357 6.78 -21.98 3.51
N MET A 358 5.69 -22.74 3.58
CA MET A 358 4.91 -22.96 4.79
C MET A 358 4.86 -24.45 5.13
N LYS A 359 4.97 -24.82 6.42
CA LYS A 359 4.65 -26.19 6.85
C LYS A 359 3.17 -26.53 6.64
N ASN A 360 2.30 -25.56 6.92
CA ASN A 360 0.88 -25.64 6.65
C ASN A 360 0.44 -24.35 5.97
N ILE A 361 -0.09 -24.49 4.76
CA ILE A 361 -0.56 -23.37 3.94
C ILE A 361 -1.90 -22.80 4.46
N GLY A 362 -2.76 -23.65 5.04
CA GLY A 362 -4.14 -23.27 5.35
C GLY A 362 -4.91 -22.80 4.10
N PRO A 363 -5.71 -21.71 4.17
CA PRO A 363 -6.47 -21.20 3.03
C PRO A 363 -5.64 -20.33 2.06
N TYR A 364 -4.41 -19.95 2.43
CA TYR A 364 -3.63 -18.94 1.70
C TYR A 364 -2.98 -19.55 0.48
N ARG A 365 -3.42 -19.25 -0.75
CA ARG A 365 -2.76 -19.76 -1.96
C ARG A 365 -2.02 -18.68 -2.72
N PHE A 366 -2.62 -17.49 -2.73
CA PHE A 366 -2.14 -16.32 -3.43
C PHE A 366 -2.57 -15.07 -2.68
N LYS A 367 -1.74 -14.02 -2.71
CA LYS A 367 -2.08 -12.73 -2.11
C LYS A 367 -1.25 -11.62 -2.74
N ALA A 368 -1.90 -10.52 -3.10
CA ALA A 368 -1.23 -9.25 -3.37
C ALA A 368 -1.17 -8.42 -2.07
N LYS A 369 -0.03 -7.80 -1.78
CA LYS A 369 0.16 -6.91 -0.63
C LYS A 369 0.93 -5.68 -1.07
N GLN A 370 0.58 -4.51 -0.55
CA GLN A 370 1.28 -3.26 -0.82
C GLN A 370 1.68 -2.59 0.50
N GLN A 371 2.88 -2.01 0.51
CA GLN A 371 3.44 -1.23 1.61
C GLN A 371 4.21 -0.05 1.00
N GLY A 372 3.71 1.17 1.19
CA GLY A 372 4.31 2.35 0.59
C GLY A 372 4.42 2.21 -0.93
N VAL A 373 5.65 2.31 -1.46
CA VAL A 373 5.93 2.17 -2.90
C VAL A 373 6.29 0.74 -3.35
N ALA A 374 6.34 -0.20 -2.40
CA ALA A 374 6.60 -1.62 -2.67
C ALA A 374 5.30 -2.43 -2.67
N SER A 375 5.09 -3.23 -3.71
CA SER A 375 4.04 -4.26 -3.74
C SER A 375 4.63 -5.64 -3.92
N ALA A 376 3.97 -6.65 -3.40
CA ALA A 376 4.37 -8.04 -3.52
C ALA A 376 3.20 -8.91 -3.96
N THR A 377 3.41 -9.70 -5.00
CA THR A 377 2.56 -10.80 -5.41
C THR A 377 3.13 -12.09 -4.84
N ILE A 378 2.36 -12.74 -3.99
CA ILE A 378 2.84 -13.81 -3.11
C ILE A 378 2.12 -15.11 -3.42
N ILE A 379 2.90 -16.18 -3.62
CA ILE A 379 2.41 -17.56 -3.65
C ILE A 379 2.85 -18.27 -2.37
N TYR A 380 1.95 -19.09 -1.82
CA TYR A 380 2.25 -19.92 -0.66
C TYR A 380 2.39 -21.36 -1.10
N LEU A 381 3.52 -21.99 -0.80
CA LEU A 381 3.77 -23.40 -1.11
C LEU A 381 4.00 -24.21 0.17
N ASN A 382 3.62 -25.48 0.11
CA ASN A 382 3.83 -26.41 1.21
C ASN A 382 5.25 -26.97 1.10
N VAL A 383 5.94 -27.11 2.22
CA VAL A 383 7.28 -27.71 2.27
C VAL A 383 7.29 -29.14 1.68
N ASP A 384 6.28 -29.95 1.97
CA ASP A 384 6.16 -31.31 1.45
C ASP A 384 5.87 -31.33 -0.06
N TYR A 385 5.07 -30.38 -0.56
CA TYR A 385 4.88 -30.19 -2.01
C TYR A 385 6.20 -29.87 -2.70
N VAL A 386 6.99 -28.94 -2.14
CA VAL A 386 8.29 -28.58 -2.69
C VAL A 386 9.26 -29.76 -2.64
N ARG A 387 9.32 -30.50 -1.53
CA ARG A 387 10.16 -31.70 -1.41
C ARG A 387 9.80 -32.74 -2.48
N GLN A 388 8.52 -33.04 -2.63
CA GLN A 388 8.05 -34.00 -3.63
C GLN A 388 8.44 -33.55 -5.04
N LYS A 389 8.12 -32.30 -5.38
CA LYS A 389 8.35 -31.76 -6.73
C LYS A 389 9.83 -31.61 -7.09
N LEU A 390 10.70 -31.34 -6.11
CA LEU A 390 12.15 -31.38 -6.30
C LEU A 390 12.65 -32.78 -6.60
N GLY A 391 12.11 -33.80 -5.92
CA GLY A 391 12.44 -35.21 -6.20
C GLY A 391 11.93 -35.71 -7.56
N GLU A 392 10.87 -35.08 -8.08
CA GLU A 392 10.30 -35.37 -9.41
C GLU A 392 10.98 -34.59 -10.55
N GLY A 393 11.89 -33.67 -10.26
CA GLY A 393 12.52 -32.81 -11.29
C GLY A 393 11.58 -31.75 -11.87
N ASP A 394 10.60 -31.28 -11.09
CA ASP A 394 9.67 -30.23 -11.55
C ASP A 394 10.43 -28.94 -11.88
N ARG A 395 10.31 -28.47 -13.13
CA ARG A 395 11.04 -27.30 -13.64
C ARG A 395 10.88 -26.04 -12.79
N PHE A 396 9.66 -25.74 -12.34
CA PHE A 396 9.40 -24.52 -11.57
C PHE A 396 10.02 -24.62 -10.19
N VAL A 397 9.76 -25.73 -9.48
CA VAL A 397 10.26 -25.92 -8.12
C VAL A 397 11.77 -26.06 -8.11
N HIS A 398 12.35 -26.75 -9.10
CA HIS A 398 13.80 -26.81 -9.31
C HIS A 398 14.40 -25.42 -9.48
N THR A 399 13.82 -24.59 -10.36
CA THR A 399 14.28 -23.20 -10.57
C THR A 399 14.13 -22.36 -9.31
N LEU A 400 12.98 -22.44 -8.63
CA LEU A 400 12.72 -21.75 -7.36
C LEU A 400 13.80 -22.09 -6.33
N TRP A 401 14.19 -23.36 -6.23
CA TRP A 401 15.13 -23.85 -5.23
C TRP A 401 16.59 -23.54 -5.56
N THR A 402 16.98 -23.63 -6.83
CA THR A 402 18.38 -23.48 -7.26
C THR A 402 18.75 -22.05 -7.60
N LYS A 403 17.79 -21.25 -8.08
CA LYS A 403 18.04 -19.90 -8.58
C LYS A 403 17.30 -18.80 -7.82
N GLY A 404 16.25 -19.14 -7.06
CA GLY A 404 15.50 -18.16 -6.28
C GLY A 404 16.37 -17.46 -5.24
N CYS A 405 16.20 -16.15 -5.10
CA CYS A 405 16.95 -15.38 -4.12
C CYS A 405 16.36 -15.58 -2.72
N LEU A 406 17.19 -16.01 -1.77
CA LEU A 406 16.76 -16.27 -0.40
C LEU A 406 16.67 -14.97 0.39
N LEU A 407 15.45 -14.53 0.70
CA LEU A 407 15.26 -13.30 1.46
C LEU A 407 15.32 -13.53 2.96
N ARG A 408 14.65 -14.60 3.44
CA ARG A 408 14.61 -14.96 4.86
C ARG A 408 14.48 -16.46 5.03
N LYS A 409 15.13 -16.98 6.07
CA LYS A 409 15.07 -18.39 6.45
C LYS A 409 15.05 -18.54 7.95
N LYS A 410 14.18 -19.41 8.47
CA LYS A 410 14.26 -19.82 9.88
C LYS A 410 15.56 -20.57 10.13
N SER A 411 16.28 -20.23 11.18
CA SER A 411 17.49 -20.94 11.59
C SER A 411 17.24 -22.43 11.88
N THR A 412 16.03 -22.77 12.33
CA THR A 412 15.59 -24.16 12.55
C THR A 412 15.25 -24.93 11.28
N PHE A 413 15.16 -24.26 10.13
CA PHE A 413 14.76 -24.87 8.88
C PHE A 413 15.99 -25.14 8.02
N SER A 414 16.59 -26.33 8.15
CA SER A 414 17.72 -26.77 7.31
C SER A 414 17.34 -28.01 6.52
N PRO A 415 16.58 -27.86 5.43
CA PRO A 415 16.10 -28.98 4.64
C PRO A 415 17.22 -29.63 3.82
N SER A 416 17.34 -30.95 3.92
CA SER A 416 18.15 -31.79 3.04
C SER A 416 17.25 -32.46 1.98
N PHE A 417 16.83 -31.70 0.97
CA PHE A 417 15.99 -32.21 -0.11
C PHE A 417 16.84 -32.81 -1.21
N THR A 418 16.40 -33.94 -1.76
CA THR A 418 16.93 -34.46 -3.01
C THR A 418 16.46 -33.57 -4.14
N VAL A 419 17.40 -33.07 -4.94
CA VAL A 419 17.12 -32.25 -6.13
C VAL A 419 17.40 -33.15 -7.32
N ALA A 420 16.34 -33.59 -7.99
CA ALA A 420 16.46 -34.31 -9.26
C ALA A 420 16.62 -33.31 -10.42
N ASP A 421 17.36 -33.71 -11.44
CA ASP A 421 17.50 -32.92 -12.66
C ASP A 421 16.16 -32.85 -13.41
N VAL A 422 15.95 -31.73 -14.10
CA VAL A 422 14.77 -31.51 -14.93
C VAL A 422 14.97 -32.25 -16.25
N ASP A 423 14.06 -33.15 -16.60
CA ASP A 423 14.02 -33.77 -17.94
C ASP A 423 13.52 -32.74 -18.96
N TRP A 424 14.45 -32.03 -19.61
CA TRP A 424 14.10 -30.96 -20.54
C TRP A 424 13.46 -31.48 -21.82
N LYS A 425 13.72 -32.74 -22.18
CA LYS A 425 13.11 -33.39 -23.36
C LYS A 425 11.64 -33.68 -23.11
N ALA A 426 11.29 -34.29 -21.97
CA ALA A 426 9.92 -34.53 -21.60
C ALA A 426 9.14 -33.23 -21.42
N GLU A 427 9.75 -32.21 -20.80
CA GLU A 427 9.14 -30.89 -20.63
C GLU A 427 8.89 -30.21 -21.99
N TYR A 428 9.85 -30.26 -22.92
CA TYR A 428 9.68 -29.70 -24.26
C TYR A 428 8.52 -30.36 -25.02
N GLU A 429 8.44 -31.69 -25.05
CA GLU A 429 7.35 -32.39 -25.76
C GLU A 429 5.99 -32.13 -25.10
N SER A 430 5.93 -32.06 -23.76
CA SER A 430 4.71 -31.71 -23.03
C SER A 430 4.23 -30.30 -23.38
N VAL A 431 5.12 -29.31 -23.30
CA VAL A 431 4.81 -27.91 -23.58
C VAL A 431 4.44 -27.71 -25.05
N LYS A 432 5.13 -28.37 -25.99
CA LYS A 432 4.83 -28.34 -27.42
C LYS A 432 3.41 -28.81 -27.72
N SER A 433 3.00 -29.92 -27.11
CA SER A 433 1.64 -30.47 -27.27
C SER A 433 0.57 -29.52 -26.73
N ILE A 434 0.78 -28.98 -25.53
CA ILE A 434 -0.12 -27.99 -24.91
C ILE A 434 -0.24 -26.74 -25.79
N LEU A 435 0.89 -26.22 -26.26
CA LEU A 435 0.94 -25.02 -27.10
C LEU A 435 0.19 -25.22 -28.42
N GLY A 436 0.37 -26.37 -29.08
CA GLY A 436 -0.36 -26.69 -30.31
C GLY A 436 -1.88 -26.65 -30.12
N ASN A 437 -2.38 -27.27 -29.05
CA ASN A 437 -3.82 -27.25 -28.73
C ASN A 437 -4.32 -25.84 -28.38
N ALA A 438 -3.53 -25.07 -27.63
CA ALA A 438 -3.87 -23.71 -27.24
C ALA A 438 -3.96 -22.77 -28.45
N ILE A 439 -2.98 -22.83 -29.36
CA ILE A 439 -2.98 -22.02 -30.59
C ILE A 439 -4.20 -22.33 -31.44
N ILE A 440 -4.49 -23.61 -31.70
CA ILE A 440 -5.68 -24.00 -32.48
C ILE A 440 -6.96 -23.44 -31.84
N THR A 441 -7.06 -23.49 -30.51
CA THR A 441 -8.23 -22.95 -29.79
C THR A 441 -8.33 -21.43 -29.92
N MET A 442 -7.21 -20.71 -29.74
CA MET A 442 -7.17 -19.26 -29.92
C MET A 442 -7.44 -18.85 -31.38
N GLU A 443 -6.96 -19.62 -32.37
CA GLU A 443 -7.27 -19.42 -33.79
C GLU A 443 -8.77 -19.60 -34.07
N ASN A 444 -9.39 -20.64 -33.51
CA ASN A 444 -10.84 -20.86 -33.65
C ASN A 444 -11.65 -19.71 -33.02
N LEU A 445 -11.23 -19.19 -31.86
CA LEU A 445 -11.87 -18.03 -31.23
C LEU A 445 -11.70 -16.77 -32.08
N ARG A 446 -10.49 -16.53 -32.60
CA ARG A 446 -10.20 -15.41 -33.50
C ARG A 446 -11.08 -15.49 -34.76
N ASP A 447 -11.09 -16.64 -35.41
CA ASP A 447 -11.87 -16.88 -36.62
C ASP A 447 -13.37 -16.74 -36.35
N LEU A 448 -13.87 -17.20 -35.21
CA LEU A 448 -15.26 -17.00 -34.79
C LEU A 448 -15.58 -15.51 -34.66
N ILE A 449 -14.71 -14.72 -34.02
CA ILE A 449 -14.90 -13.28 -33.83
C ILE A 449 -14.84 -12.53 -35.17
N GLU A 450 -13.87 -12.86 -36.03
CA GLU A 450 -13.64 -12.16 -37.29
C GLU A 450 -14.65 -12.52 -38.39
N LYS A 451 -15.08 -13.79 -38.45
CA LYS A 451 -15.92 -14.32 -39.53
C LYS A 451 -17.37 -14.54 -39.11
N GLY A 452 -17.68 -14.45 -37.81
CA GLY A 452 -18.97 -14.80 -37.21
C GLY A 452 -20.14 -13.85 -37.52
N GLY A 453 -19.97 -12.84 -38.37
CA GLY A 453 -21.01 -11.86 -38.67
C GLY A 453 -21.23 -10.86 -37.53
N LYS A 454 -22.48 -10.43 -37.30
CA LYS A 454 -22.81 -9.49 -36.21
C LYS A 454 -22.81 -10.21 -34.86
N ILE A 455 -21.70 -10.12 -34.13
CA ILE A 455 -21.58 -10.58 -32.74
C ILE A 455 -21.98 -9.45 -31.80
N ALA A 456 -22.81 -9.76 -30.79
CA ALA A 456 -23.18 -8.80 -29.76
C ALA A 456 -21.97 -8.43 -28.89
N CYS A 457 -21.92 -7.17 -28.43
CA CYS A 457 -20.74 -6.60 -27.76
C CYS A 457 -20.33 -7.36 -26.49
N ASP A 458 -21.31 -7.79 -25.70
CA ASP A 458 -21.13 -8.59 -24.49
C ASP A 458 -20.49 -9.96 -24.80
N ILE A 459 -20.99 -10.65 -25.84
CA ILE A 459 -20.44 -11.92 -26.32
C ILE A 459 -19.02 -11.71 -26.85
N GLY A 460 -18.77 -10.63 -27.60
CA GLY A 460 -17.43 -10.28 -28.09
C GLY A 460 -16.41 -10.12 -26.96
N LEU A 461 -16.77 -9.41 -25.90
CA LEU A 461 -15.91 -9.22 -24.72
C LEU A 461 -15.69 -10.53 -23.94
N LEU A 462 -16.71 -11.40 -23.84
CA LEU A 462 -16.55 -12.72 -23.22
C LEU A 462 -15.59 -13.62 -24.00
N LEU A 463 -15.71 -13.66 -25.33
CA LEU A 463 -14.79 -14.41 -26.19
C LEU A 463 -13.36 -13.85 -26.12
N LEU A 464 -13.22 -12.53 -26.00
CA LEU A 464 -11.92 -11.88 -25.79
C LEU A 464 -11.32 -12.25 -24.42
N SER A 465 -12.13 -12.30 -23.37
CA SER A 465 -11.73 -12.80 -22.04
C SER A 465 -11.24 -14.25 -22.10
N ASP A 466 -11.91 -15.11 -22.86
CA ASP A 466 -11.50 -16.51 -23.03
C ASP A 466 -10.16 -16.61 -23.78
N LEU A 467 -9.96 -15.80 -24.82
CA LEU A 467 -8.69 -15.73 -25.53
C LEU A 467 -7.56 -15.27 -24.61
N LEU A 468 -7.75 -14.20 -23.83
CA LEU A 468 -6.80 -13.74 -22.81
C LEU A 468 -6.48 -14.84 -21.81
N GLN A 469 -7.50 -15.57 -21.34
CA GLN A 469 -7.32 -16.66 -20.39
C GLN A 469 -6.47 -17.78 -21.00
N ILE A 470 -6.77 -18.23 -22.21
CA ILE A 470 -5.97 -19.27 -22.88
C ILE A 470 -4.54 -18.79 -23.08
N GLY A 471 -4.36 -17.57 -23.58
CA GLY A 471 -3.05 -16.98 -23.85
C GLY A 471 -2.17 -16.85 -22.62
N VAL A 472 -2.67 -16.22 -21.55
CA VAL A 472 -1.95 -16.00 -20.29
C VAL A 472 -1.58 -17.33 -19.62
N TYR A 473 -2.51 -18.28 -19.54
CA TYR A 473 -2.24 -19.58 -18.93
C TYR A 473 -1.22 -20.38 -19.74
N THR A 474 -1.36 -20.40 -21.07
CA THR A 474 -0.41 -21.09 -21.95
C THR A 474 0.97 -20.46 -21.83
N TYR A 475 1.06 -19.13 -21.86
CA TYR A 475 2.33 -18.43 -21.69
C TYR A 475 3.00 -18.75 -20.35
N LEU A 476 2.26 -18.72 -19.23
CA LEU A 476 2.81 -19.08 -17.91
C LEU A 476 3.24 -20.55 -17.86
N LYS A 477 2.48 -21.46 -18.47
CA LYS A 477 2.88 -22.87 -18.55
C LYS A 477 4.15 -23.04 -19.38
N CYS A 478 4.25 -22.36 -20.52
CA CYS A 478 5.43 -22.38 -21.37
C CYS A 478 6.65 -21.78 -20.65
N ARG A 479 6.50 -20.59 -20.05
CA ARG A 479 7.62 -19.80 -19.52
C ARG A 479 8.05 -20.20 -18.12
N VAL A 480 7.09 -20.33 -17.20
CA VAL A 480 7.33 -20.57 -15.77
C VAL A 480 7.21 -22.05 -15.42
N GLY A 481 6.32 -22.79 -16.10
CA GLY A 481 6.01 -24.19 -15.81
C GLY A 481 4.99 -24.40 -14.69
N PHE A 482 4.60 -23.32 -14.00
CA PHE A 482 3.69 -23.32 -12.86
C PHE A 482 2.63 -22.24 -12.97
N ILE A 483 1.39 -22.61 -12.63
CA ILE A 483 0.25 -21.71 -12.54
C ILE A 483 -0.42 -21.93 -11.18
N PRO A 484 -0.58 -20.89 -10.35
CA PRO A 484 -1.25 -21.07 -9.07
C PRO A 484 -2.72 -21.46 -9.27
N SER A 485 -3.21 -22.42 -8.49
CA SER A 485 -4.59 -22.89 -8.57
C SER A 485 -5.59 -21.87 -8.00
N LYS A 486 -6.82 -21.84 -8.54
CA LYS A 486 -7.99 -21.10 -8.03
C LYS A 486 -7.86 -19.56 -8.03
N LEU A 487 -7.18 -19.01 -9.03
CA LEU A 487 -7.05 -17.58 -9.24
C LEU A 487 -8.11 -17.03 -10.20
N SER A 488 -8.48 -15.77 -10.05
CA SER A 488 -9.22 -15.04 -11.09
C SER A 488 -8.30 -14.68 -12.26
N LEU A 489 -8.86 -14.38 -13.43
CA LEU A 489 -8.09 -13.99 -14.61
C LEU A 489 -7.18 -12.77 -14.32
N LEU A 490 -7.69 -11.75 -13.64
CA LEU A 490 -6.87 -10.61 -13.19
C LEU A 490 -5.66 -11.03 -12.32
N GLU A 491 -5.83 -11.99 -11.40
CA GLU A 491 -4.73 -12.43 -10.52
C GLU A 491 -3.67 -13.21 -11.29
N VAL A 492 -4.08 -14.05 -12.25
CA VAL A 492 -3.16 -14.76 -13.14
C VAL A 492 -2.44 -13.80 -14.08
N PHE A 493 -3.15 -12.81 -14.61
CA PHE A 493 -2.57 -11.72 -15.38
C PHE A 493 -1.52 -10.97 -14.54
N GLY A 494 -1.86 -10.60 -13.30
CA GLY A 494 -0.95 -10.07 -12.28
C GLY A 494 0.32 -10.92 -12.10
N TRP A 495 0.16 -12.23 -12.05
CA TRP A 495 1.24 -13.19 -11.88
C TRP A 495 2.18 -13.29 -13.09
N THR A 496 1.75 -12.91 -14.30
CA THR A 496 2.65 -12.88 -15.47
C THR A 496 3.89 -12.03 -15.26
N GLY A 497 3.84 -11.05 -14.37
CA GLY A 497 4.98 -10.19 -14.07
C GLY A 497 6.17 -10.93 -13.45
N VAL A 498 6.00 -12.17 -12.99
CA VAL A 498 7.13 -13.02 -12.58
C VAL A 498 8.11 -13.26 -13.74
N THR A 499 7.66 -13.17 -14.99
CA THR A 499 8.51 -13.36 -16.18
C THR A 499 9.03 -12.05 -16.76
N GLY A 500 8.36 -10.93 -16.51
CA GLY A 500 8.67 -9.60 -17.04
C GLY A 500 7.41 -8.75 -17.24
N ARG A 501 7.58 -7.46 -17.59
CA ARG A 501 6.44 -6.54 -17.80
C ARG A 501 5.89 -6.51 -19.24
N GLN A 502 6.51 -7.25 -20.17
CA GLN A 502 6.14 -7.24 -21.60
C GLN A 502 4.64 -7.43 -21.88
N ILE A 503 3.93 -8.27 -21.12
CA ILE A 503 2.49 -8.49 -21.29
C ILE A 503 1.70 -7.28 -20.78
N PHE A 504 2.07 -6.73 -19.62
CA PHE A 504 1.45 -5.51 -19.09
C PHE A 504 1.67 -4.35 -20.05
N ASP A 505 2.90 -4.12 -20.47
CA ASP A 505 3.26 -2.98 -21.29
C ASP A 505 2.53 -3.00 -22.63
N ARG A 506 2.40 -4.18 -23.26
CA ARG A 506 1.66 -4.35 -24.52
C ARG A 506 0.16 -4.21 -24.36
N LEU A 507 -0.42 -4.76 -23.29
CA LEU A 507 -1.87 -4.72 -23.11
C LEU A 507 -2.38 -3.40 -22.52
N THR A 508 -1.54 -2.63 -21.82
CA THR A 508 -1.93 -1.39 -21.13
C THR A 508 -1.47 -0.11 -21.84
N THR A 509 -0.92 -0.20 -23.06
CA THR A 509 -0.39 0.95 -23.81
C THR A 509 -1.45 1.96 -24.32
N ASP A 510 -2.73 1.70 -24.08
CA ASP A 510 -3.84 2.26 -24.84
C ASP A 510 -4.55 3.45 -24.17
N VAL A 511 -5.46 4.12 -24.89
CA VAL A 511 -6.28 5.26 -24.39
C VAL A 511 -7.13 4.85 -23.18
N GLU A 512 -7.48 5.79 -22.30
CA GLU A 512 -8.22 5.55 -21.05
C GLU A 512 -9.53 4.75 -21.24
N GLU A 513 -10.21 4.93 -22.37
CA GLU A 513 -11.41 4.16 -22.76
C GLU A 513 -11.11 2.67 -23.00
N ASN A 514 -9.97 2.36 -23.62
CA ASN A 514 -9.51 0.98 -23.88
C ASN A 514 -9.04 0.30 -22.59
N MET A 515 -8.51 1.06 -21.62
CA MET A 515 -8.16 0.54 -20.30
C MET A 515 -9.39 0.05 -19.52
N HIS A 516 -10.53 0.73 -19.66
CA HIS A 516 -11.79 0.26 -19.08
C HIS A 516 -12.25 -1.06 -19.71
N LEU A 517 -12.18 -1.18 -21.05
CA LEU A 517 -12.56 -2.40 -21.77
C LEU A 517 -11.61 -3.58 -21.52
N LEU A 518 -10.32 -3.32 -21.36
CA LEU A 518 -9.35 -4.32 -20.90
C LEU A 518 -9.70 -4.79 -19.48
N HIS A 519 -10.01 -3.85 -18.57
CA HIS A 519 -10.43 -4.20 -17.22
C HIS A 519 -11.68 -5.08 -17.23
N LEU A 520 -12.69 -4.77 -18.06
CA LEU A 520 -13.87 -5.63 -18.22
C LEU A 520 -13.51 -7.01 -18.77
N SER A 521 -12.60 -7.10 -19.75
CA SER A 521 -12.11 -8.38 -20.29
C SER A 521 -11.35 -9.22 -19.26
N LEU A 522 -10.67 -8.60 -18.29
CA LEU A 522 -10.02 -9.29 -17.16
C LEU A 522 -11.00 -9.67 -16.03
N HIS A 523 -12.22 -9.14 -16.09
CA HIS A 523 -13.32 -9.38 -15.15
C HIS A 523 -14.59 -9.85 -15.87
N PRO A 524 -14.58 -11.05 -16.49
CA PRO A 524 -15.70 -11.52 -17.31
C PRO A 524 -17.05 -11.51 -16.58
N LYS A 525 -17.03 -11.75 -15.26
CA LYS A 525 -18.23 -11.71 -14.42
C LYS A 525 -18.86 -10.33 -14.28
N GLN A 526 -18.13 -9.25 -14.55
CA GLN A 526 -18.64 -7.89 -14.45
C GLN A 526 -19.36 -7.45 -15.74
N ILE A 527 -19.10 -8.10 -16.88
CA ILE A 527 -19.61 -7.70 -18.19
C ILE A 527 -21.14 -7.59 -18.19
N TRP A 528 -21.85 -8.57 -17.64
CA TRP A 528 -23.33 -8.59 -17.60
C TRP A 528 -23.97 -7.82 -16.43
N TRP A 529 -23.17 -7.20 -15.55
CA TRP A 529 -23.68 -6.31 -14.50
C TRP A 529 -23.51 -4.83 -14.86
N GLN A 530 -23.00 -4.53 -16.06
CA GLN A 530 -22.90 -3.17 -16.57
C GLN A 530 -24.22 -2.74 -17.20
N ASP A 531 -24.83 -1.69 -16.65
CA ASP A 531 -26.16 -1.18 -17.05
C ASP A 531 -26.14 -0.51 -18.44
N GLN A 532 -24.98 0.01 -18.85
CA GLN A 532 -24.71 0.54 -20.19
C GLN A 532 -23.26 0.25 -20.57
N LEU A 533 -23.03 -0.83 -21.30
CA LEU A 533 -21.80 -0.96 -22.07
C LEU A 533 -21.77 0.22 -23.07
N MET A 534 -20.62 0.89 -23.19
CA MET A 534 -20.38 2.03 -24.10
C MET A 534 -20.93 1.81 -25.52
N ASN A 535 -21.02 2.88 -26.32
CA ASN A 535 -21.44 2.87 -27.74
C ASN A 535 -21.10 1.56 -28.48
N GLU A 536 -22.12 0.84 -28.99
CA GLU A 536 -22.00 -0.48 -29.65
C GLU A 536 -20.96 -0.50 -30.77
N ASP A 537 -20.83 0.59 -31.53
CA ASP A 537 -19.87 0.69 -32.63
C ASP A 537 -18.42 0.70 -32.13
N MET A 538 -18.16 1.34 -30.99
CA MET A 538 -16.83 1.41 -30.38
C MET A 538 -16.40 0.04 -29.85
N ILE A 539 -17.29 -0.65 -29.14
CA ILE A 539 -16.99 -1.97 -28.56
C ILE A 539 -16.78 -3.01 -29.68
N SER A 540 -17.59 -2.92 -30.74
CA SER A 540 -17.46 -3.77 -31.92
C SER A 540 -16.08 -3.65 -32.57
N TRP A 541 -15.59 -2.43 -32.76
CA TRP A 541 -14.23 -2.22 -33.25
C TRP A 541 -13.17 -2.74 -32.27
N TYR A 542 -13.34 -2.47 -30.97
CA TYR A 542 -12.37 -2.84 -29.95
C TYR A 542 -12.10 -4.36 -29.90
N PHE A 543 -13.12 -5.22 -29.80
CA PHE A 543 -12.84 -6.65 -29.70
C PHE A 543 -12.33 -7.25 -31.02
N LEU A 544 -12.68 -6.67 -32.18
CA LEU A 544 -12.13 -7.07 -33.48
C LEU A 544 -10.66 -6.69 -33.66
N ASP A 545 -10.24 -5.54 -33.11
CA ASP A 545 -8.84 -5.14 -33.08
C ASP A 545 -8.05 -6.01 -32.09
N LYS A 546 -8.54 -6.10 -30.86
CA LYS A 546 -7.84 -6.79 -29.77
C LYS A 546 -7.74 -8.30 -29.93
N VAL A 547 -8.70 -8.95 -30.60
CA VAL A 547 -8.59 -10.40 -30.85
C VAL A 547 -7.36 -10.73 -31.71
N ARG A 548 -7.02 -9.89 -32.69
CA ARG A 548 -5.82 -10.05 -33.52
C ARG A 548 -4.56 -9.77 -32.72
N GLU A 549 -4.57 -8.65 -32.00
CA GLU A 549 -3.43 -8.23 -31.18
C GLU A 549 -3.08 -9.31 -30.16
N TYR A 550 -4.06 -9.81 -29.41
CA TYR A 550 -3.84 -10.79 -28.36
C TYR A 550 -3.41 -12.14 -28.94
N PHE A 551 -4.04 -12.57 -30.04
CA PHE A 551 -3.64 -13.79 -30.72
C PHE A 551 -2.17 -13.74 -31.13
N THR A 552 -1.77 -12.70 -31.86
CA THR A 552 -0.39 -12.54 -32.33
C THR A 552 0.58 -12.45 -31.15
N LEU A 553 0.27 -11.64 -30.13
CA LEU A 553 1.08 -11.49 -28.93
C LEU A 553 1.38 -12.85 -28.26
N PHE A 554 0.34 -13.62 -27.93
CA PHE A 554 0.54 -14.89 -27.22
C PHE A 554 1.15 -15.97 -28.11
N ASN A 555 0.81 -15.97 -29.40
CA ASN A 555 1.42 -16.87 -30.37
C ASN A 555 2.94 -16.66 -30.42
N ASP A 556 3.39 -15.42 -30.58
CA ASP A 556 4.82 -15.10 -30.72
C ASP A 556 5.57 -15.40 -29.41
N LEU A 557 5.04 -14.92 -28.27
CA LEU A 557 5.65 -15.14 -26.96
C LEU A 557 5.80 -16.63 -26.60
N CYS A 558 4.79 -17.45 -26.92
CA CYS A 558 4.84 -18.87 -26.62
C CYS A 558 5.79 -19.62 -27.56
N HIS A 559 5.85 -19.26 -28.84
CA HIS A 559 6.79 -19.87 -29.78
C HIS A 559 8.24 -19.56 -29.45
N ASP A 560 8.55 -18.32 -29.05
CA ASP A 560 9.90 -17.95 -28.64
C ASP A 560 10.32 -18.71 -27.39
N THR A 561 9.41 -18.84 -26.43
CA THR A 561 9.65 -19.68 -25.24
C THR A 561 9.86 -21.15 -25.60
N LEU A 562 9.12 -21.68 -26.57
CA LEU A 562 9.26 -23.06 -27.02
C LEU A 562 10.63 -23.31 -27.69
N LYS A 563 11.15 -22.34 -28.47
CA LYS A 563 12.50 -22.40 -29.05
C LYS A 563 13.57 -22.47 -27.95
N GLU A 564 13.43 -21.69 -26.89
CA GLU A 564 14.37 -21.75 -25.77
C GLU A 564 14.36 -23.11 -25.05
N LEU A 565 13.18 -23.71 -24.86
CA LEU A 565 13.07 -25.04 -24.26
C LEU A 565 13.70 -26.11 -25.16
N LYS A 566 13.49 -26.02 -26.47
CA LYS A 566 14.13 -26.90 -27.45
C LYS A 566 15.65 -26.83 -27.34
N ASN A 567 16.22 -25.63 -27.28
CA ASN A 567 17.66 -25.44 -27.15
C ASN A 567 18.22 -26.05 -25.84
N LYS A 568 17.45 -26.02 -24.75
CA LYS A 568 17.83 -26.67 -23.49
C LYS A 568 17.81 -28.20 -23.60
N ALA A 569 16.76 -28.75 -24.19
CA ALA A 569 16.64 -30.19 -24.43
C ALA A 569 17.76 -30.73 -25.35
N GLU A 570 18.14 -29.97 -26.38
CA GLU A 570 19.24 -30.34 -27.29
C GLU A 570 20.61 -30.27 -26.61
N LYS A 571 20.85 -29.28 -25.73
CA LYS A 571 22.10 -29.18 -24.96
C LYS A 571 22.28 -30.35 -24.00
N GLU A 572 21.23 -30.74 -23.28
CA GLU A 572 21.25 -31.90 -22.38
C GLU A 572 21.60 -33.19 -23.13
N GLN A 573 21.13 -33.34 -24.37
CA GLN A 573 21.45 -34.50 -25.20
C GLN A 573 22.91 -34.54 -25.65
N ILE A 574 23.53 -33.38 -25.92
CA ILE A 574 24.95 -33.29 -26.29
C ILE A 574 25.82 -33.65 -25.08
N ASP A 575 25.52 -33.11 -23.90
CA ASP A 575 26.28 -33.38 -22.67
C ASP A 575 26.17 -34.87 -22.25
N ALA A 576 25.02 -35.51 -22.45
CA ALA A 576 24.82 -36.93 -22.22
C ALA A 576 25.53 -37.85 -23.25
N THR A 577 25.96 -37.33 -24.39
CA THR A 577 26.66 -38.10 -25.45
C THR A 577 28.19 -37.94 -25.36
N VAL A 578 28.68 -36.97 -24.58
CA VAL A 578 30.12 -36.66 -24.42
C VAL A 578 30.73 -37.31 -23.16
N ILE A 579 29.89 -37.89 -22.29
CA ILE A 579 30.27 -38.76 -21.15
C ILE A 579 30.16 -40.22 -21.59
#